data_AF-A0A1I5F1C7-F1
#
_entry.id   AF-A0A1I5F1C7-F1
#
_cell.length_a   1.000
_cell.length_b   1.000
_cell.length_c   1.000
_cell.angle_alpha   90.00
_cell.angle_beta   90.00
_cell.angle_gamma   90.00
#
_symmetry.space_group_name_H-M   'P 1'
#
loop_
_entity.id
_entity.type
_entity.pdbx_description
1 polymer ?
#
loop_
_entity_poly.entity_id
_entity_poly.type
_entity_poly.pdbx_seq_one_letter_code
_entity_poly.pdbx_strand_id
1 'polypeptide(L)' 'MAQNKQNSVVVKREWTDIVIEVVRFFIQHSTIEISGEERKVSVKYNGPNGYKLSLDAKADNYVDSE' A
#
# COMPACT_ATOMS: atom_id res chain seq x y z
N MET A 1 -25.44 -15.73 -5.23
CA MET A 1 -24.59 -14.56 -5.57
C MET A 1 -24.60 -13.63 -4.37
N ALA A 2 -23.57 -13.68 -3.52
CA ALA A 2 -23.52 -12.84 -2.33
C ALA A 2 -23.20 -11.40 -2.76
N GLN A 3 -24.13 -10.47 -2.52
CA GLN A 3 -23.88 -9.04 -2.64
C GLN A 3 -22.71 -8.68 -1.72
N ASN A 4 -21.57 -8.34 -2.33
CA ASN A 4 -20.45 -7.76 -1.61
C ASN A 4 -20.90 -6.39 -1.10
N LYS A 5 -21.34 -6.34 0.16
CA LYS A 5 -21.82 -5.12 0.82
C LYS A 5 -20.61 -4.20 0.98
N GLN A 6 -20.39 -3.30 0.02
CA GLN A 6 -19.37 -2.26 0.12
C GLN A 6 -19.70 -1.39 1.34
N ASN A 7 -19.04 -1.67 2.47
CA ASN A 7 -19.05 -0.81 3.64
C ASN A 7 -18.21 0.43 3.32
N SER A 8 -18.74 1.34 2.49
CA SER A 8 -18.12 2.63 2.25
C SER A 8 -18.41 3.54 3.44
N VAL A 9 -17.34 4.08 4.03
CA VAL A 9 -17.47 5.10 5.06
C VAL A 9 -17.55 6.45 4.35
N VAL A 10 -18.66 7.16 4.53
CA VAL A 10 -18.83 8.51 4.00
C VAL A 10 -18.17 9.50 4.97
N VAL A 11 -17.10 10.14 4.51
CA VAL A 11 -16.38 11.18 5.26
C VAL A 11 -16.69 12.57 4.69
N LYS A 12 -16.52 13.62 5.50
CA LYS A 12 -16.65 14.98 4.98
C LYS A 12 -15.57 15.25 3.94
N ARG A 13 -15.89 16.05 2.94
CA ARG A 13 -14.99 16.39 1.82
C ARG A 13 -13.60 16.87 2.27
N GLU A 14 -13.55 17.74 3.28
CA GLU A 14 -12.28 18.24 3.83
C GLU A 14 -11.36 17.12 4.33
N TRP A 15 -11.93 16.09 4.97
CA TRP A 15 -11.17 14.92 5.42
C TRP A 15 -10.72 14.06 4.24
N THR A 16 -11.53 13.95 3.18
CA THR A 16 -11.12 13.28 1.95
C THR A 16 -9.91 13.96 1.32
N ASP A 17 -9.93 15.29 1.23
CA ASP A 17 -8.82 16.06 0.65
C ASP A 17 -7.55 15.87 1.48
N ILE A 18 -7.64 15.89 2.81
CA ILE A 18 -6.53 15.58 3.72
C ILE A 18 -5.99 14.16 3.47
N VAL A 19 -6.86 13.16 3.39
CA VAL A 19 -6.44 11.76 3.15
C VAL A 19 -5.72 11.64 1.81
N ILE A 20 -6.20 12.30 0.77
CA ILE A 20 -5.56 12.31 -0.55
C ILE A 20 -4.16 12.91 -0.46
N GLU A 21 -4.00 14.05 0.21
CA GLU A 21 -2.70 14.70 0.35
C GLU A 21 -1.71 13.87 1.18
N VAL A 22 -2.19 13.20 2.24
CA VAL A 22 -1.37 12.27 3.03
C VAL A 22 -0.89 11.10 2.16
N VAL A 23 -1.79 10.49 1.38
CA VAL A 23 -1.43 9.37 0.48
C VAL A 23 -0.43 9.82 -0.59
N ARG A 24 -0.66 11.00 -1.20
CA ARG A 24 0.27 11.59 -2.18
C ARG A 24 1.65 11.80 -1.57
N PHE A 25 1.72 12.37 -0.37
CA PHE A 25 2.96 12.59 0.35
C PHE A 25 3.73 11.29 0.56
N PHE A 26 3.06 10.22 1.01
CA PHE A 26 3.72 8.92 1.18
C PHE A 26 4.23 8.34 -0.13
N ILE A 27 3.46 8.42 -1.22
CA ILE A 27 3.86 7.92 -2.53
C ILE A 27 5.08 8.68 -3.08
N GLN A 28 5.09 10.00 -2.97
CA GLN A 28 6.20 10.83 -3.46
C GLN A 28 7.54 10.53 -2.78
N HIS A 29 7.50 10.08 -1.52
CA HIS A 29 8.68 9.75 -0.73
C HIS A 29 8.97 8.24 -0.73
N SER A 30 8.19 7.45 -1.46
CA SER A 30 8.37 6.00 -1.52
C SER A 30 8.91 5.55 -2.87
N THR A 31 9.82 4.59 -2.84
CA THR A 31 10.22 3.80 -4.00
C THR A 31 9.58 2.42 -3.87
N ILE A 32 8.84 2.01 -4.90
CA ILE A 32 8.20 0.69 -4.96
C ILE A 32 8.93 -0.12 -6.02
N GLU A 33 9.54 -1.22 -5.60
CA GLU A 33 10.24 -2.17 -6.45
C GLU A 33 9.43 -3.47 -6.50
N ILE A 34 9.12 -3.95 -7.70
CA ILE A 34 8.39 -5.20 -7.90
C ILE A 34 9.28 -6.14 -8.70
N SER A 35 9.66 -7.26 -8.08
CA SER A 35 10.37 -8.34 -8.75
C SER A 35 9.36 -9.42 -9.16
N GLY A 36 9.11 -9.52 -10.47
CA GLY A 36 8.17 -10.48 -11.04
C GLY A 36 8.65 -11.93 -10.90
N GLU A 37 9.95 -12.17 -11.02
CA GLU A 37 10.55 -13.51 -10.88
C GLU A 37 10.42 -14.05 -9.46
N GLU A 38 10.65 -13.19 -8.46
CA GLU A 38 10.61 -13.59 -7.05
C GLU A 38 9.22 -13.41 -6.41
N ARG A 39 8.24 -12.90 -7.16
CA ARG A 39 6.93 -12.46 -6.65
C ARG A 39 7.07 -11.62 -5.38
N LYS A 40 8.05 -10.70 -5.40
CA LYS A 40 8.44 -9.87 -4.26
C LYS A 40 8.10 -8.42 -4.54
N VAL A 41 7.55 -7.74 -3.55
CA VAL A 41 7.31 -6.30 -3.52
C VAL A 41 8.13 -5.69 -2.40
N SER A 42 8.92 -4.68 -2.71
CA SER A 42 9.69 -3.90 -1.73
C SER A 42 9.24 -2.44 -1.79
N VAL A 43 8.81 -1.90 -0.66
CA VAL A 43 8.45 -0.48 -0.51
C VAL A 43 9.46 0.18 0.41
N LYS A 44 10.21 1.15 -0.12
CA LYS A 44 11.19 1.94 0.63
C LYS A 44 10.70 3.38 0.75
N TYR A 45 10.31 3.81 1.93
CA TYR A 45 9.95 5.18 2.24
C TYR A 45 11.16 5.94 2.77
N ASN A 46 11.46 7.10 2.16
CA ASN A 46 12.49 8.05 2.59
C ASN A 46 11.81 9.38 2.90
N GLY A 47 11.37 9.54 4.15
CA GLY A 47 10.67 10.71 4.62
C GLY A 47 11.58 11.91 4.94
N PRO A 48 10.96 13.07 5.21
CA PRO A 48 11.65 14.25 5.71
C PRO A 48 12.43 13.95 7.00
N ASN A 49 13.42 14.78 7.34
CA ASN A 49 14.23 14.65 8.56
C ASN A 49 14.97 13.30 8.69
N GLY A 50 15.18 12.59 7.58
CA GLY A 50 15.93 11.34 7.56
C GLY A 50 15.17 10.10 8.02
N TYR A 51 13.85 10.18 8.21
CA TYR A 51 13.03 9.00 8.50
C TYR A 51 13.06 8.01 7.34
N LYS A 52 13.28 6.73 7.64
CA LYS A 52 13.32 5.66 6.64
C LYS A 52 12.53 4.46 7.12
N LEU A 53 11.69 3.92 6.24
CA LEU A 53 10.95 2.68 6.45
C LEU A 53 11.13 1.80 5.22
N SER A 54 11.32 0.49 5.44
CA SER A 54 11.36 -0.50 4.36
C SER A 54 10.41 -1.62 4.71
N LEU A 55 9.56 -1.99 3.75
CA LEU A 55 8.66 -3.13 3.87
C LEU A 55 8.88 -4.04 2.67
N ASP A 56 9.35 -5.25 2.95
CA ASP A 56 9.51 -6.31 1.96
C ASP A 56 8.38 -7.32 2.16
N ALA A 57 7.59 -7.54 1.13
CA ALA A 57 6.57 -8.57 1.07
C ALA A 57 6.92 -9.56 -0.04
N LYS A 58 6.82 -10.85 0.24
CA LYS A 58 6.98 -11.91 -0.75
C LYS A 58 5.74 -12.78 -0.70
N ALA A 59 5.21 -13.13 -1.86
CA ALA A 59 4.16 -14.15 -1.90
C ALA A 59 4.77 -15.47 -1.40
N ASP A 60 4.20 -16.03 -0.32
CA ASP A 60 4.52 -17.41 0.02
C ASP A 60 4.08 -18.29 -1.14
N ASN A 61 4.87 -19.32 -1.46
CA ASN A 61 4.43 -20.35 -2.39
C ASN A 61 3.31 -21.13 -1.70
N TYR A 62 2.09 -20.61 -1.73
CA TYR A 62 0.90 -21.35 -1.35
C TYR A 62 0.78 -22.48 -2.37
N VAL A 63 1.29 -23.65 -2.00
CA VAL A 63 0.94 -24.90 -2.66
C VAL A 63 -0.49 -25.17 -2.23
N ASP A 64 -1.44 -25.11 -3.17
CA ASP A 64 -2.75 -25.72 -2.96
C ASP A 64 -2.50 -27.19 -2.62
N SER A 65 -2.60 -27.54 -1.35
CA SER A 65 -2.66 -28.92 -0.92
C SER A 65 -4.05 -29.45 -1.27
N GLU A 66 -4.12 -30.02 -2.47
CA GLU A 66 -5.13 -30.92 -3.07
C GLU A 66 -6.60 -30.47 -3.14
#